data_AF-A0A6N7WG01-F1
#
_entry.id   AF-A0A6N7WG01-F1
#
_cell.length_a   1.000
_cell.length_b   1.000
_cell.length_c   1.000
_cell.angle_alpha   90.00
_cell.angle_beta   90.00
_cell.angle_gamma   90.00
#
_symmetry.space_group_name_H-M   'P 1'
#
loop_
_entity.id
_entity.type
_entity.pdbx_description
1 polymer ?
#
loop_
_entity_poly.entity_id
_entity_poly.type
_entity_poly.pdbx_seq_one_letter_code
_entity_poly.pdbx_strand_id
1 'polypeptide(L)' 'MFPKRLNAVRKKRGITAQYMADSLQTGIRNYRKYESGDAKPTIEGLVKISDILDVSIDYLLCRDNWLKAHGVFFDEF' A
#
# COMPACT_ATOMS: atom_id res chain seq x y z
N MET A 1 7.84 -7.07 3.67
CA MET A 1 8.37 -6.23 2.57
C MET A 1 7.21 -5.56 1.85
N PHE A 2 7.37 -4.28 1.49
CA PHE A 2 6.30 -3.42 0.94
C PHE A 2 5.43 -4.08 -0.15
N PRO A 3 5.97 -4.70 -1.22
CA PRO A 3 5.13 -5.25 -2.30
C PRO A 3 4.15 -6.33 -1.82
N LYS A 4 4.62 -7.23 -0.94
CA LYS A 4 3.80 -8.28 -0.34
C LYS A 4 2.69 -7.70 0.54
N ARG A 5 3.01 -6.66 1.33
CA ARG A 5 2.04 -5.99 2.21
C ARG A 5 0.99 -5.25 1.40
N LEU A 6 1.41 -4.48 0.39
CA LEU A 6 0.51 -3.79 -0.52
C LEU A 6 -0.52 -4.74 -1.13
N ASN A 7 -0.05 -5.85 -1.72
CA ASN A 7 -0.93 -6.86 -2.31
C ASN A 7 -1.89 -7.48 -1.28
N ALA A 8 -1.39 -7.82 -0.09
CA ALA A 8 -2.18 -8.44 0.96
C ALA A 8 -3.28 -7.49 1.49
N VAL A 9 -2.93 -6.24 1.79
CA VAL A 9 -3.88 -5.22 2.28
C VAL A 9 -4.94 -4.92 1.23
N ARG A 10 -4.53 -4.70 -0.03
CA ARG A 10 -5.49 -4.49 -1.11
C ARG A 10 -6.50 -5.62 -1.20
N LYS A 11 -6.04 -6.88 -1.16
CA LYS A 11 -6.91 -8.06 -1.18
C LYS A 11 -7.82 -8.11 0.05
N LYS A 12 -7.31 -7.82 1.25
CA LYS A 12 -8.10 -7.77 2.49
C LYS A 12 -9.23 -6.72 2.40
N ARG A 13 -8.96 -5.58 1.76
CA ARG A 13 -9.96 -4.52 1.51
C ARG A 13 -10.93 -4.84 0.35
N GLY A 14 -10.78 -5.96 -0.35
CA GLY A 14 -11.64 -6.33 -1.48
C GLY A 14 -11.45 -5.47 -2.73
N ILE A 15 -10.36 -4.71 -2.81
CA ILE A 15 -10.11 -3.76 -3.91
C ILE A 15 -9.40 -4.47 -5.06
N THR A 16 -9.82 -4.21 -6.31
CA THR A 16 -9.19 -4.82 -7.49
C THR A 16 -7.91 -4.08 -7.88
N ALA A 17 -6.96 -4.79 -8.52
CA ALA A 17 -5.76 -4.15 -9.05
C ALA A 17 -6.07 -3.15 -10.17
N GLN A 18 -7.18 -3.35 -10.90
CA GLN A 18 -7.65 -2.43 -11.92
C GLN A 18 -8.14 -1.12 -11.28
N TYR A 19 -8.97 -1.21 -10.24
CA TYR A 19 -9.43 -0.03 -9.49
C TYR A 19 -8.25 0.80 -8.97
N MET A 20 -7.25 0.15 -8.35
CA MET A 20 -6.06 0.88 -7.90
C MET A 20 -5.33 1.58 -9.03
N ALA A 21 -5.19 0.92 -10.18
CA ALA A 21 -4.52 1.49 -11.34
C ALA A 21 -5.28 2.74 -11.85
N ASP A 22 -6.61 2.64 -11.95
CA ASP A 22 -7.48 3.72 -12.39
C ASP A 22 -7.43 4.91 -11.41
N SER A 23 -7.54 4.66 -10.10
CA SER A 23 -7.44 5.70 -9.06
C SER A 23 -6.09 6.40 -9.02
N LEU A 24 -5.02 5.68 -9.37
CA LEU A 24 -3.67 6.21 -9.48
C LEU A 24 -3.36 6.81 -10.85
N GLN A 25 -4.32 6.81 -11.78
CA GLN A 25 -4.15 7.28 -13.16
C GLN A 25 -2.93 6.62 -13.83
N THR A 26 -2.77 5.30 -13.60
CA THR A 26 -1.66 4.51 -14.15
C THR A 26 -2.18 3.26 -14.84
N GLY A 27 -1.37 2.64 -15.69
CA GLY A 27 -1.74 1.38 -16.32
C GLY A 27 -1.72 0.21 -15.34
N ILE A 28 -2.66 -0.74 -15.47
CA ILE A 28 -2.72 -1.95 -14.61
C ILE A 28 -1.39 -2.70 -14.54
N ARG A 29 -0.64 -2.77 -15.65
CA ARG A 29 0.67 -3.41 -15.68
C ARG A 29 1.66 -2.69 -14.77
N ASN A 30 1.62 -1.37 -14.74
CA ASN A 30 2.48 -0.57 -13.87
C ASN A 30 2.10 -0.75 -12.40
N TYR A 31 0.80 -0.74 -12.07
CA TYR A 31 0.34 -1.03 -10.70
C TYR A 31 0.78 -2.44 -10.24
N ARG A 32 0.66 -3.47 -11.09
CA ARG A 32 1.13 -4.83 -10.75
C ARG A 32 2.62 -4.91 -10.48
N LYS A 33 3.44 -4.05 -11.11
CA LYS A 33 4.87 -3.93 -10.79
C LYS A 33 5.12 -3.45 -9.36
N TYR A 34 4.22 -2.65 -8.79
CA TYR A 34 4.31 -2.24 -7.38
C TYR A 34 4.09 -3.44 -6.45
N GLU A 35 3.16 -4.33 -6.81
CA GLU A 35 2.84 -5.53 -6.03
C GLU A 35 3.87 -6.66 -6.20
N SER A 36 4.55 -6.75 -7.35
CA SER A 36 5.68 -7.67 -7.56
C SER A 36 7.01 -7.14 -7.04
N GLY A 37 7.13 -5.81 -6.89
CA GLY A 37 8.37 -5.14 -6.48
C GLY A 37 9.28 -4.72 -7.63
N ASP A 38 8.84 -4.88 -8.88
CA ASP A 38 9.59 -4.47 -10.09
C ASP A 38 9.56 -2.95 -10.32
N ALA A 39 8.69 -2.23 -9.64
CA ALA A 39 8.63 -0.78 -9.63
C ALA A 39 8.17 -0.26 -8.26
N LYS A 40 8.38 1.04 -8.03
CA LYS A 40 7.88 1.73 -6.84
C LYS A 40 6.92 2.84 -7.27
N PRO A 41 5.86 3.12 -6.48
CA PRO A 41 5.04 4.31 -6.70
C PRO A 41 5.87 5.57 -6.43
N THR A 42 5.42 6.71 -6.97
CA THR A 42 5.95 8.01 -6.53
C THR A 42 5.54 8.28 -5.08
N ILE A 43 6.05 9.36 -4.48
CA ILE A 43 5.65 9.76 -3.13
C ILE A 43 4.15 10.07 -3.09
N GLU A 44 3.63 10.81 -4.08
CA GLU A 44 2.21 11.12 -4.20
C GLU A 44 1.37 9.85 -4.45
N GLY A 45 1.90 8.91 -5.25
CA GLY A 45 1.27 7.61 -5.47
C GLY A 45 1.20 6.79 -4.18
N LEU A 46 2.24 6.83 -3.35
CA LEU A 46 2.28 6.14 -2.07
C LEU A 46 1.24 6.71 -1.09
N VAL A 47 1.10 8.04 -1.03
CA VAL A 47 0.06 8.72 -0.23
C VAL A 47 -1.34 8.32 -0.70
N LYS A 48 -1.61 8.37 -2.00
CA LYS A 48 -2.91 7.92 -2.54
C LYS A 48 -3.19 6.45 -2.24
N ILE A 49 -2.17 5.60 -2.31
CA ILE A 49 -2.31 4.17 -1.97
C ILE A 49 -2.69 4.02 -0.49
N SER A 50 -2.05 4.74 0.44
CA SER A 50 -2.43 4.70 1.86
C SER A 50 -3.86 5.17 2.08
N ASP A 51 -4.28 6.23 1.40
CA ASP A 51 -5.63 6.78 1.55
C ASP A 51 -6.69 5.80 1.02
N ILE A 52 -6.48 5.20 -0.16
CA ILE A 52 -7.41 4.23 -0.75
C ILE A 52 -7.53 2.96 0.10
N LEU A 53 -6.41 2.50 0.67
CA LEU A 53 -6.35 1.27 1.45
C LEU A 53 -6.69 1.49 2.92
N ASP A 54 -6.89 2.74 3.33
CA ASP A 54 -7.21 3.16 4.69
C ASP A 54 -6.20 2.57 5.69
N VAL A 55 -4.92 2.88 5.46
CA VAL A 55 -3.78 2.45 6.31
C VAL A 55 -2.67 3.50 6.26
N SER A 56 -1.82 3.57 7.28
CA SER A 56 -0.67 4.48 7.24
C SER A 56 0.42 4.05 6.25
N ILE A 57 1.18 5.04 5.77
CA ILE A 57 2.36 4.81 4.93
C ILE A 57 3.41 3.97 5.66
N ASP A 58 3.63 4.26 6.94
CA ASP A 58 4.57 3.49 7.77
C ASP A 58 4.18 2.02 7.87
N TYR A 59 2.88 1.75 8.01
CA TYR A 59 2.37 0.40 7.91
C TYR A 59 2.67 -0.17 6.53
N LEU A 60 2.34 0.47 5.42
CA LEU A 60 2.65 -0.09 4.08
C LEU A 60 4.16 -0.39 3.90
N LEU A 61 5.02 0.49 4.41
CA LEU A 61 6.49 0.37 4.35
C LEU A 61 7.09 -0.66 5.32
N CYS A 62 6.27 -1.42 6.05
CA CYS A 62 6.72 -2.44 7.00
C CYS A 62 7.52 -1.91 8.18
N ARG A 63 7.22 -0.69 8.65
CA ARG A 63 7.87 -0.08 9.84
C ARG A 63 7.24 -0.53 11.17
N ASP A 64 6.81 -1.78 11.27
CA ASP A 64 6.08 -2.31 12.45
C ASP A 64 6.87 -2.16 13.75
N ASN A 65 8.18 -2.46 13.72
CA ASN A 65 9.02 -2.34 14.90
C ASN A 65 9.14 -0.89 15.38
N TRP A 66 9.16 0.06 14.43
CA TRP A 66 9.20 1.48 14.77
C TRP A 66 7.86 1.92 15.39
N LEU A 67 6.74 1.54 14.78
CA LEU A 67 5.39 1.82 15.32
C LEU A 67 5.22 1.24 16.74
N LYS A 68 5.63 -0.01 16.94
CA LYS A 68 5.59 -0.69 18.25
C LYS A 68 6.45 0.01 19.30
N ALA A 69 7.68 0.40 18.95
CA ALA A 69 8.60 1.04 19.88
C ALA A 69 8.14 2.44 20.33
N HIS A 70 7.31 3.11 19.53
CA HIS A 70 6.83 4.47 19.81
C HIS A 70 5.37 4.49 20.32
N GLY A 71 4.83 3.34 20.72
CA GLY A 71 3.47 3.23 21.27
C GLY A 71 2.37 3.63 20.28
N VAL A 72 2.65 3.57 18.98
CA VAL A 72 1.66 3.89 17.95
C VAL A 72 0.84 2.63 17.68
N PHE A 73 -0.29 2.53 18.37
CA PHE A 73 -1.28 1.47 18.18
C PHE A 73 -2.15 1.82 16.98
N PHE A 74 -1.80 1.29 15.81
CA PHE A 74 -2.73 1.23 14.67
C PHE A 74 -3.61 0.00 14.85
N ASP A 75 -4.61 0.11 15.74
CA ASP A 75 -5.67 -0.89 15.90
C ASP A 75 -6.73 -0.66 14.80
N GLU A 76 -6.37 -0.88 13.54
CA GLU A 76 -7.32 -0.85 12.43
C GLU A 76 -7.17 -2.08 11.57
N PHE A 77 -7.75 -3.20 12.01
CA PHE A 77 -7.91 -4.39 11.19
C PHE A 77 -9.06 -5.30 11.56
#